data_AF-A0A165B258-F1
#
_entry.id   AF-A0A165B258-F1
#
_cell.length_a   1.000
_cell.length_b   1.000
_cell.length_c   1.000
_cell.angle_alpha   90.00
_cell.angle_beta   90.00
_cell.angle_gamma   90.00
#
_symmetry.space_group_name_H-M   'P 1'
#
loop_
_entity.id
_entity.type
_entity.pdbx_description
1 polymer ?
#
loop_
_entity_poly.entity_id
_entity_poly.type
_entity_poly.pdbx_seq_one_letter_code
_entity_poly.pdbx_strand_id
1 'polypeptide(L)'
;MSELDFDGVVSRRTVPLGGAAFGVAAFADAALPAKAKASAMAFEPVSANQEDTVTLPDGFTWHVVASWGDPLWSSSNAFDPASRGMAESQAMAFGDNNDGMGCFAVSNRTVLVVNNEYANHKIIWGNRISESYETDDDVRKG
;
A
#
# COMPACT_ATOMS: atom_id res chain seq x y z
N MET A 1 20.35 18.60 -13.29
CA MET A 1 19.55 17.42 -12.96
C MET A 1 20.50 16.24 -12.94
N SER A 2 20.97 15.84 -11.76
CA SER A 2 21.82 14.66 -11.61
C SER A 2 20.93 13.42 -11.68
N GLU A 3 21.16 12.64 -12.72
CA GLU A 3 20.59 11.32 -12.96
C GLU A 3 20.87 10.44 -11.74
N LEU A 4 19.82 9.87 -11.14
CA LEU A 4 19.96 8.92 -10.04
C LEU A 4 20.48 7.62 -10.64
N ASP A 5 21.74 7.29 -10.34
CA ASP A 5 22.39 6.05 -10.74
C ASP A 5 21.75 4.86 -10.00
N PHE A 6 20.76 4.24 -10.65
CA PHE A 6 20.08 3.04 -10.17
C PHE A 6 20.96 1.79 -10.24
N ASP A 7 22.06 1.79 -11.02
CA ASP A 7 22.93 0.63 -11.20
C ASP A 7 23.75 0.33 -9.94
N GLY A 8 23.98 1.33 -9.09
CA GLY A 8 24.64 1.16 -7.79
C GLY A 8 23.81 0.39 -6.74
N VAL A 9 22.48 0.32 -6.90
CA VAL A 9 21.57 -0.30 -5.91
C VAL A 9 21.48 -1.83 -6.10
N VAL A 10 21.76 -2.35 -7.30
CA VAL A 10 21.55 -3.78 -7.62
C VAL A 10 22.82 -4.64 -7.50
N SER A 11 24.02 -4.05 -7.36
CA SER A 11 25.27 -4.80 -7.25
C SER A 11 25.67 -5.11 -5.80
N ARG A 12 24.92 -6.01 -5.13
CA ARG A 12 25.32 -6.56 -3.80
C ARG A 12 25.26 -8.09 -3.70
N ARG A 13 25.14 -8.80 -4.82
CA ARG A 13 25.25 -10.27 -4.85
C ARG A 13 26.46 -10.73 -5.67
N THR A 14 27.64 -10.44 -5.15
CA THR A 14 28.86 -11.21 -5.47
C THR A 14 29.08 -12.20 -4.34
N VAL A 15 28.73 -13.47 -4.58
CA VAL A 15 29.11 -14.59 -3.70
C VAL A 15 30.39 -15.20 -4.28
N PRO A 16 31.58 -14.98 -3.68
CA PRO A 16 32.77 -15.69 -4.11
C PRO A 16 32.72 -17.10 -3.52
N LEU A 17 32.54 -18.07 -4.41
CA LEU A 17 32.69 -19.48 -4.10
C LEU A 17 34.19 -19.79 -3.90
N GLY A 18 34.65 -19.93 -2.65
CA GLY A 18 35.99 -20.48 -2.38
C GLY A 18 36.58 -20.16 -1.01
N GLY A 19 36.88 -21.21 -0.23
CA GLY A 19 37.97 -21.21 0.77
C GLY A 19 37.57 -21.01 2.23
N ALA A 20 37.17 -22.09 2.90
CA ALA A 20 37.01 -22.16 4.36
C ALA A 20 38.38 -22.12 5.07
N ALA A 21 38.92 -20.92 5.41
CA ALA A 21 40.04 -20.79 6.36
C ALA A 21 40.33 -19.37 6.93
N PHE A 22 39.60 -18.31 6.57
CA PHE A 22 39.86 -16.93 7.05
C PHE A 22 38.69 -16.33 7.86
N GLY A 23 37.90 -17.18 8.52
CA GLY A 23 36.56 -16.82 9.02
C GLY A 23 36.46 -16.08 10.35
N VAL A 24 37.54 -15.76 11.07
CA VAL A 24 37.43 -15.17 12.43
C VAL A 24 37.80 -13.69 12.50
N ALA A 25 38.72 -13.21 11.66
CA ALA A 25 39.12 -11.79 11.68
C ALA A 25 38.12 -10.86 10.95
N ALA A 26 37.39 -11.36 9.95
CA ALA A 26 36.41 -10.56 9.20
C ALA A 26 35.11 -10.26 9.98
N PHE A 27 34.83 -11.00 11.06
CA PHE A 27 33.66 -10.74 11.91
C PHE A 27 33.88 -9.59 12.90
N ALA A 28 35.13 -9.26 13.25
CA ALA A 28 35.43 -8.21 14.21
C ALA A 28 35.23 -6.80 13.61
N ASP A 29 35.47 -6.63 12.31
CA ASP A 29 35.32 -5.33 11.62
C ASP A 29 33.87 -5.05 11.19
N ALA A 30 33.02 -6.08 11.15
CA ALA A 30 31.59 -5.97 10.87
C ALA A 30 30.76 -5.50 12.08
N ALA A 31 31.37 -5.39 13.27
CA ALA A 31 30.68 -5.06 14.52
C ALA A 31 30.68 -3.56 14.87
N LEU A 32 31.36 -2.71 14.08
CA LEU A 32 31.19 -1.27 14.20
C LEU A 32 29.96 -0.86 13.38
N PRO A 33 28.91 -0.27 13.99
CA PRO A 33 27.85 0.33 13.19
C PRO A 33 28.52 1.42 12.38
N ALA A 34 28.63 1.19 11.07
CA ALA A 34 28.94 2.27 10.14
C ALA A 34 27.93 3.37 10.48
N LYS A 35 28.42 4.54 10.93
CA LYS A 35 27.57 5.71 11.12
C LYS A 35 26.83 5.90 9.80
N ALA A 36 25.54 5.55 9.79
CA ALA A 36 24.69 5.78 8.65
C ALA A 36 24.87 7.26 8.31
N LYS A 37 25.31 7.54 7.08
CA LYS A 37 25.36 8.92 6.58
C LYS A 37 24.01 9.54 6.91
N ALA A 38 24.04 10.74 7.51
CA ALA A 38 22.86 11.52 7.85
C ALA A 38 21.85 11.40 6.70
N SER A 39 20.64 10.95 7.03
CA SER A 39 19.58 10.74 6.06
C SER A 39 19.45 11.98 5.18
N ALA A 40 19.40 11.80 3.85
CA ALA A 40 19.09 12.90 2.94
C ALA A 40 17.64 13.41 3.11
N MET A 41 16.86 12.73 3.96
CA MET A 41 15.49 13.09 4.30
C MET A 41 15.47 14.17 5.38
N ALA A 42 14.63 15.19 5.20
CA ALA A 42 14.46 16.30 6.13
C ALA A 42 13.50 15.97 7.31
N PHE A 43 13.44 14.72 7.75
CA PHE A 43 12.60 14.26 8.85
C PHE A 43 13.27 13.16 9.66
N GLU A 44 12.95 13.09 10.95
CA GLU A 44 13.43 12.02 11.84
C GLU A 44 12.74 10.68 11.51
N PRO A 45 13.49 9.55 11.45
CA PRO A 45 12.91 8.24 11.18
C PRO A 45 11.84 7.84 12.21
N VAL A 46 10.78 7.21 11.73
CA VAL A 46 9.71 6.67 12.57
C VAL A 46 10.04 5.24 12.99
N SER A 47 9.88 4.92 14.27
CA SER A 47 10.04 3.56 14.79
C SER A 47 8.91 2.64 14.33
N ALA A 48 9.24 1.40 13.99
CA ALA A 48 8.24 0.36 13.70
C ALA A 48 7.36 0.11 14.94
N ASN A 49 6.06 -0.09 14.72
CA ASN A 49 5.08 -0.39 15.76
C ASN A 49 3.97 -1.30 15.19
N GLN A 50 3.00 -1.67 16.03
CA GLN A 50 1.86 -2.53 15.70
C GLN A 50 0.52 -1.80 15.91
N GLU A 51 0.55 -0.47 15.97
CA GLU A 51 -0.66 0.32 16.20
C GLU A 51 -1.53 0.29 14.93
N ASP A 52 -2.85 0.15 15.09
CA ASP A 52 -3.81 0.20 13.98
C ASP A 52 -4.08 1.65 13.55
N THR A 53 -3.03 2.33 13.13
CA THR A 53 -3.04 3.74 12.71
C THR A 53 -1.85 4.07 11.83
N VAL A 54 -1.88 5.24 11.19
CA VAL A 54 -0.74 5.77 10.43
C VAL A 54 0.15 6.60 11.36
N THR A 55 1.35 6.11 11.65
CA THR A 55 2.38 6.83 12.42
C THR A 55 3.29 7.61 11.46
N LEU A 56 3.48 8.90 11.72
CA LEU A 56 4.24 9.82 10.86
C LEU A 56 5.37 10.51 11.63
N PRO A 57 6.37 11.09 10.93
CA PRO A 57 7.33 12.01 11.54
C PRO A 57 6.63 13.27 12.07
N ASP A 58 7.29 13.97 13.00
CA ASP A 58 6.81 15.24 13.53
C ASP A 58 6.56 16.27 12.41
N GLY A 59 5.43 16.98 12.50
CA GLY A 59 5.03 18.01 11.55
C GLY A 59 4.26 17.52 10.31
N PHE A 60 4.03 16.22 10.17
CA PHE A 60 3.22 15.64 9.10
C PHE A 60 1.81 15.25 9.58
N THR A 61 0.85 15.25 8.65
CA THR A 61 -0.53 14.77 8.87
C THR A 61 -0.96 13.87 7.72
N TRP A 62 -1.95 13.01 7.97
CA TRP A 62 -2.59 12.20 6.95
C TRP A 62 -4.11 12.39 6.99
N HIS A 63 -4.75 12.12 5.85
CA HIS A 63 -6.20 12.15 5.68
C HIS A 63 -6.61 11.01 4.74
N VAL A 64 -7.78 10.43 4.97
CA VAL A 64 -8.40 9.50 4.01
C VAL A 64 -8.87 10.31 2.79
N VAL A 65 -8.45 9.88 1.60
CA VAL A 65 -8.87 10.50 0.33
C VAL A 65 -10.10 9.79 -0.25
N ALA A 66 -10.08 8.46 -0.25
CA ALA A 66 -11.19 7.59 -0.61
C ALA A 66 -11.04 6.26 0.13
N SER A 67 -12.15 5.57 0.35
CA SER A 67 -12.23 4.23 0.91
C SER A 67 -13.15 3.36 0.06
N TRP A 68 -12.98 2.04 0.13
CA TRP A 68 -13.87 1.10 -0.52
C TRP A 68 -15.34 1.38 -0.15
N GLY A 69 -16.19 1.44 -1.17
CA GLY A 69 -17.62 1.73 -1.02
C GLY A 69 -17.97 3.22 -1.07
N ASP A 70 -16.99 4.13 -1.09
CA ASP A 70 -17.27 5.56 -1.23
C ASP A 70 -18.00 5.86 -2.55
N PRO A 71 -19.11 6.61 -2.53
CA PRO A 71 -19.87 6.92 -3.74
C PRO A 71 -19.09 7.89 -4.64
N LEU A 72 -18.92 7.54 -5.92
CA LEU A 72 -18.22 8.41 -6.89
C LEU A 72 -19.17 9.26 -7.75
N TRP A 73 -20.49 9.04 -7.64
CA TRP A 73 -21.51 9.77 -8.38
C TRP A 73 -22.55 10.39 -7.45
N SER A 74 -23.09 11.56 -7.82
CA SER A 74 -24.04 12.31 -7.00
C SER A 74 -25.38 11.59 -6.76
N SER A 75 -25.72 10.61 -7.59
CA SER A 75 -26.92 9.76 -7.45
C SER A 75 -26.67 8.48 -6.65
N SER A 76 -25.43 8.17 -6.29
CA SER A 76 -25.09 6.96 -5.54
C SER A 76 -25.48 7.10 -4.08
N ASN A 77 -25.95 6.01 -3.49
CA ASN A 77 -26.16 5.93 -2.05
C ASN A 77 -24.81 5.77 -1.33
N ALA A 78 -24.75 6.25 -0.09
CA ALA A 78 -23.62 5.98 0.78
C ALA A 78 -23.51 4.47 1.08
N PHE A 79 -22.28 4.00 1.30
CA PHE A 79 -22.04 2.62 1.71
C PHE A 79 -22.77 2.30 3.03
N ASP A 80 -23.48 1.18 3.04
CA ASP A 80 -24.11 0.62 4.24
C ASP A 80 -23.36 -0.65 4.66
N PRO A 81 -22.65 -0.63 5.81
CA PRO A 81 -21.94 -1.80 6.32
C PRO A 81 -22.85 -2.99 6.65
N ALA A 82 -24.14 -2.78 6.91
CA ALA A 82 -25.06 -3.86 7.24
C ALA A 82 -25.48 -4.65 6.00
N SER A 83 -25.95 -3.97 4.96
CA SER A 83 -26.34 -4.63 3.70
C SER A 83 -25.16 -4.95 2.79
N ARG A 84 -24.03 -4.27 2.94
CA ARG A 84 -22.86 -4.28 2.04
C ARG A 84 -23.17 -3.82 0.61
N GLY A 85 -24.40 -3.49 0.26
CA GLY A 85 -24.83 -3.13 -1.10
C GLY A 85 -24.94 -4.32 -2.07
N MET A 86 -25.39 -4.01 -3.29
CA MET A 86 -25.55 -4.91 -4.45
C MET A 86 -24.55 -4.58 -5.55
N ALA A 87 -24.48 -5.42 -6.60
CA ALA A 87 -23.56 -5.22 -7.72
C ALA A 87 -23.67 -3.83 -8.36
N GLU A 88 -24.91 -3.35 -8.53
CA GLU A 88 -25.17 -2.02 -9.09
C GLU A 88 -24.56 -0.90 -8.23
N SER A 89 -24.70 -0.97 -6.91
CA SER A 89 -24.10 0.04 -6.01
C SER A 89 -22.58 -0.02 -6.00
N GLN A 90 -21.98 -1.21 -6.09
CA GLN A 90 -20.52 -1.36 -6.11
C GLN A 90 -19.90 -0.84 -7.41
N ALA A 91 -20.57 -1.03 -8.56
CA ALA A 91 -20.15 -0.47 -9.84
C ALA A 91 -20.12 1.08 -9.84
N MET A 92 -20.85 1.69 -8.90
CA MET A 92 -20.98 3.13 -8.72
C MET A 92 -20.22 3.65 -7.49
N ALA A 93 -19.27 2.87 -6.97
CA ALA A 93 -18.48 3.20 -5.79
C ALA A 93 -16.99 2.93 -6.02
N PHE A 94 -16.14 3.48 -5.15
CA PHE A 94 -14.72 3.15 -5.14
C PHE A 94 -14.52 1.67 -4.81
N GLY A 95 -13.65 0.97 -5.57
CA GLY A 95 -13.48 -0.48 -5.46
C GLY A 95 -12.71 -0.91 -4.22
N ASP A 96 -12.71 -2.22 -3.96
CA ASP A 96 -11.97 -2.83 -2.84
C ASP A 96 -10.47 -2.97 -3.17
N ASN A 97 -9.65 -3.17 -2.13
CA ASN A 97 -8.20 -3.35 -2.17
C ASN A 97 -7.52 -2.51 -3.26
N ASN A 98 -7.62 -1.19 -3.09
CA ASN A 98 -6.92 -0.26 -3.95
C ASN A 98 -5.41 -0.51 -3.92
N ASP A 99 -4.79 -0.54 -5.09
CA ASP A 99 -3.35 -0.74 -5.23
C ASP A 99 -2.74 0.34 -6.15
N GLY A 100 -2.04 -0.06 -7.21
CA GLY A 100 -1.31 0.82 -8.10
C GLY A 100 -2.14 2.02 -8.56
N MET A 101 -1.52 3.21 -8.52
CA MET A 101 -2.20 4.47 -8.79
C MET A 101 -1.31 5.45 -9.57
N GLY A 102 -1.95 6.38 -10.28
CA GLY A 102 -1.29 7.43 -11.05
C GLY A 102 -2.02 8.77 -10.96
N CYS A 103 -1.26 9.85 -10.82
CA CYS A 103 -1.78 11.23 -10.78
C CYS A 103 -1.54 11.94 -12.11
N PHE A 104 -2.59 12.56 -12.64
CA PHE A 104 -2.56 13.30 -13.89
C PHE A 104 -3.08 14.72 -13.66
N ALA A 105 -2.31 15.72 -14.06
CA ALA A 105 -2.76 17.11 -14.05
C ALA A 105 -3.65 17.37 -15.27
N VAL A 106 -4.88 17.82 -15.04
CA VAL A 106 -5.86 18.17 -16.07
C VAL A 106 -6.34 19.60 -15.82
N SER A 107 -5.80 20.56 -16.57
CA SER A 107 -6.00 21.99 -16.34
C SER A 107 -5.61 22.40 -14.90
N ASN A 108 -6.56 22.87 -14.09
CA ASN A 108 -6.35 23.26 -12.70
C ASN A 108 -6.80 22.18 -11.69
N ARG A 109 -6.93 20.93 -12.15
CA ARG A 109 -7.37 19.78 -11.35
C ARG A 109 -6.36 18.64 -11.43
N THR A 110 -6.36 17.78 -10.42
CA THR A 110 -5.64 16.52 -10.43
C THR A 110 -6.64 15.38 -10.55
N VAL A 111 -6.39 14.45 -11.48
CA VAL A 111 -7.12 13.20 -11.61
C VAL A 111 -6.23 12.09 -11.06
N LEU A 112 -6.73 11.40 -10.04
CA LEU A 112 -6.12 10.20 -9.51
C LEU A 112 -6.80 8.98 -10.16
N VAL A 113 -6.02 8.13 -10.81
CA VAL A 113 -6.46 6.84 -11.35
C VAL A 113 -5.92 5.76 -10.43
N VAL A 114 -6.79 4.89 -9.93
CA VAL A 114 -6.44 3.87 -8.94
C VAL A 114 -6.97 2.52 -9.42
N ASN A 115 -6.14 1.49 -9.36
CA ASN A 115 -6.57 0.12 -9.61
C ASN A 115 -7.21 -0.47 -8.35
N ASN A 116 -8.16 -1.38 -8.55
CA ASN A 116 -8.76 -2.21 -7.50
C ASN A 116 -8.49 -3.66 -7.85
N GLU A 117 -7.65 -4.35 -7.06
CA GLU A 117 -7.04 -5.61 -7.48
C GLU A 117 -7.96 -6.83 -7.26
N TYR A 118 -8.57 -6.93 -6.08
CA TYR A 118 -9.43 -8.05 -5.69
C TYR A 118 -10.40 -7.63 -4.59
N ALA A 119 -11.35 -8.49 -4.24
CA ALA A 119 -12.28 -8.29 -3.14
C ALA A 119 -11.99 -9.23 -1.95
N ASN A 120 -12.11 -8.72 -0.73
CA ASN A 120 -12.01 -9.54 0.48
C ASN A 120 -13.35 -10.24 0.76
N HIS A 121 -13.51 -11.51 0.39
CA HIS A 121 -14.81 -12.23 0.47
C HIS A 121 -15.50 -12.13 1.84
N LYS A 122 -14.75 -12.33 2.93
CA LYS A 122 -15.31 -12.27 4.29
C LYS A 122 -15.82 -10.88 4.69
N ILE A 123 -15.32 -9.85 4.03
CA ILE A 123 -15.70 -8.45 4.30
C ILE A 123 -16.86 -8.06 3.37
N ILE A 124 -16.70 -8.26 2.06
CA ILE A 124 -17.70 -7.89 1.06
C ILE A 124 -18.98 -8.70 1.18
N TRP A 125 -18.88 -9.98 1.57
CA TRP A 125 -19.98 -10.92 1.87
C TRP A 125 -20.17 -11.16 3.37
N GLY A 126 -19.69 -10.28 4.23
CA GLY A 126 -19.88 -10.40 5.68
C GLY A 126 -21.35 -10.31 6.12
N ASN A 127 -22.27 -9.93 5.22
CA ASN A 127 -23.72 -9.98 5.40
C ASN A 127 -24.35 -11.34 5.03
N ARG A 128 -23.56 -12.27 4.49
CA ARG A 128 -23.94 -13.64 4.16
C ARG A 128 -23.52 -14.59 5.28
N ILE A 129 -24.31 -15.64 5.53
CA ILE A 129 -23.95 -16.65 6.54
C ILE A 129 -22.71 -17.42 6.12
N SER A 130 -22.57 -17.67 4.81
CA SER A 130 -21.41 -18.39 4.26
C SER A 130 -20.12 -17.56 4.22
N GLU A 131 -20.17 -16.25 4.47
CA GLU A 131 -19.06 -15.31 4.20
C GLU A 131 -18.50 -15.43 2.76
N SER A 132 -19.36 -15.85 1.82
CA SER A 132 -19.05 -16.10 0.42
C SER A 132 -20.22 -15.66 -0.47
N TYR A 133 -19.99 -15.64 -1.78
CA TYR A 133 -21.04 -15.41 -2.77
C TYR A 133 -22.09 -16.53 -2.70
N GLU A 134 -23.37 -16.16 -2.66
CA GLU A 134 -24.50 -17.10 -2.62
C GLU A 134 -25.42 -16.94 -3.85
N THR A 135 -25.30 -15.82 -4.56
CA THR A 135 -26.15 -15.43 -5.68
C THR A 135 -25.34 -14.89 -6.85
N ASP A 136 -25.97 -14.83 -8.03
CA ASP A 136 -25.38 -14.18 -9.22
C ASP A 136 -25.06 -12.70 -8.98
N ASP A 137 -25.83 -12.01 -8.12
CA ASP A 137 -25.55 -10.62 -7.76
C ASP A 137 -24.28 -10.51 -6.92
N ASP A 138 -24.05 -11.43 -5.98
CA ASP A 138 -22.82 -11.46 -5.18
C ASP A 138 -21.60 -11.63 -6.10
N VAL A 139 -21.65 -12.57 -7.05
CA VAL A 139 -20.57 -12.78 -8.02
C VAL A 139 -20.31 -11.54 -8.87
N ARG A 140 -21.36 -10.81 -9.29
CA ARG A 140 -21.20 -9.58 -10.07
C ARG A 140 -20.64 -8.42 -9.26
N LYS A 141 -20.90 -8.40 -7.96
CA LYS A 141 -20.52 -7.31 -7.09
C LYS A 141 -19.03 -7.39 -6.72
N GLY A 142 -18.42 -8.57 -6.59
CA GLY A 142 -16.98 -8.69 -6.31
C GLY A 142 -16.45 -10.11 -6.20
#